data_AF-A0A2L2BLU2-F1
#
_entry.id   AF-A0A2L2BLU2-F1
#
_cell.length_a   1.000
_cell.length_b   1.000
_cell.length_c   1.000
_cell.angle_alpha   90.00
_cell.angle_beta   90.00
_cell.angle_gamma   90.00
#
_symmetry.space_group_name_H-M   'P 1'
#
loop_
_entity.id
_entity.type
_entity.pdbx_description
1 polymer ?
#
loop_
_entity_poly.entity_id
_entity_poly.type
_entity_poly.pdbx_seq_one_letter_code
_entity_poly.pdbx_strand_id
1 'polypeptide(L)' 'HPPKNWGDVESLGNLDPGSEFIVSTRVRCGRSLEGYPFNPCLSEVQYK' A
#
# COMPACT_ATOMS: atom_id res chain seq x y z
N HIS A 1 13.04 2.12 12.57
CA HIS A 1 12.38 1.18 11.65
C HIS A 1 13.47 0.56 10.78
N PRO A 2 13.47 -0.76 10.53
CA PRO A 2 14.44 -1.35 9.60
C PRO A 2 14.24 -0.78 8.19
N PRO A 3 15.25 -0.89 7.32
CA PRO A 3 15.11 -0.52 5.91
C PRO A 3 13.95 -1.27 5.24
N LYS A 4 13.26 -0.60 4.32
CA LYS A 4 12.22 -1.21 3.51
C LYS A 4 12.80 -2.37 2.70
N ASN A 5 12.19 -3.56 2.85
CA ASN A 5 12.48 -4.74 2.05
C ASN A 5 11.15 -5.40 1.62
N TRP A 6 11.01 -5.72 0.33
CA TRP A 6 9.82 -6.40 -0.19
C TRP A 6 9.90 -7.94 -0.07
N GLY A 7 11.09 -8.48 0.20
CA GLY A 7 11.33 -9.93 0.18
C GLY A 7 11.41 -10.50 -1.24
N ASP A 8 11.38 -11.82 -1.33
CA ASP A 8 11.33 -12.56 -2.60
C ASP A 8 9.87 -12.72 -3.04
N VAL A 9 9.49 -11.97 -4.08
CA VAL A 9 8.11 -11.97 -4.61
C VAL A 9 7.78 -13.29 -5.31
N GLU A 10 8.78 -13.99 -5.84
CA GLU A 10 8.59 -15.27 -6.54
C GLU A 10 8.17 -16.40 -5.59
N SER A 11 8.34 -16.19 -4.27
CA SER A 11 7.84 -17.10 -3.25
C SER A 11 6.31 -17.03 -3.03
N LEU A 12 5.64 -16.01 -3.58
CA LEU A 12 4.21 -15.82 -3.41
C LEU A 12 3.42 -16.68 -4.42
N GLY A 13 2.63 -17.63 -3.91
CA GLY A 13 1.79 -18.52 -4.73
C GLY A 13 0.36 -18.01 -4.96
N ASN A 14 -0.37 -18.69 -5.85
CA ASN A 14 -1.82 -18.45 -6.03
C ASN A 14 -2.58 -18.89 -4.77
N LEU A 15 -3.37 -17.98 -4.20
CA LEU A 15 -4.13 -18.19 -2.97
C LEU A 15 -5.37 -19.08 -3.14
N ASP A 16 -5.89 -19.20 -4.36
CA ASP A 16 -7.04 -20.07 -4.66
C ASP A 16 -6.96 -20.64 -6.09
N PRO A 17 -6.16 -21.70 -6.29
CA PRO A 17 -6.06 -22.37 -7.59
C PRO A 17 -7.39 -22.99 -8.06
N GLY A 18 -8.28 -23.36 -7.13
CA GLY A 18 -9.59 -23.95 -7.43
C GLY A 18 -10.66 -22.93 -7.82
N SER A 19 -10.43 -21.63 -7.56
CA SER A 19 -11.39 -20.55 -7.78
C SER A 19 -12.72 -20.74 -7.04
N GLU A 20 -12.69 -21.35 -5.86
CA GLU A 20 -13.90 -21.73 -5.10
C GLU A 20 -14.25 -20.72 -4.00
N PHE A 21 -13.29 -19.90 -3.56
CA PHE A 21 -13.42 -19.13 -2.31
C PHE A 21 -13.07 -17.65 -2.45
N ILE A 22 -12.04 -17.31 -3.23
CA ILE A 22 -11.52 -15.93 -3.25
C ILE A 22 -12.24 -15.08 -4.30
N VAL A 23 -12.97 -14.08 -3.82
CA VAL A 23 -13.59 -13.04 -4.67
C VAL A 23 -12.57 -11.98 -5.11
N SER A 24 -11.70 -11.54 -4.20
CA SER A 24 -10.62 -10.58 -4.51
C SER A 24 -9.52 -10.59 -3.45
N THR A 25 -8.31 -10.17 -3.85
CA THR A 25 -7.17 -9.95 -2.95
C THR A 25 -6.69 -8.51 -3.08
N ARG A 26 -6.39 -7.84 -1.96
CA ARG A 26 -5.98 -6.42 -1.95
C ARG A 26 -4.85 -6.14 -0.96
N VAL A 27 -3.78 -5.51 -1.45
CA VAL A 27 -2.64 -5.02 -0.65
C VAL A 27 -2.54 -3.50 -0.82
N ARG A 28 -2.19 -2.75 0.25
CA ARG A 28 -2.01 -1.30 0.19
C ARG A 28 -0.82 -0.84 1.04
N CYS A 29 -0.23 0.30 0.67
CA CYS A 29 0.79 0.99 1.46
C CYS A 29 0.48 2.49 1.51
N GLY A 30 0.92 3.18 2.56
CA GLY A 30 0.81 4.63 2.71
C GLY A 30 2.16 5.32 2.54
N ARG A 31 2.16 6.54 2.00
CA ARG A 31 3.31 7.44 1.94
C ARG A 31 2.82 8.86 2.24
N SER A 32 3.71 9.67 2.82
CA SER A 32 3.52 11.11 2.97
C SER A 32 4.42 11.82 1.97
N LEU A 33 3.95 12.92 1.40
CA LEU A 33 4.78 13.75 0.53
C LEU A 33 5.67 14.64 1.38
N GLU A 34 6.97 14.67 1.07
CA GLU A 34 7.90 15.58 1.72
C GLU A 34 7.50 17.03 1.42
N GLY A 35 7.57 17.91 2.44
CA GLY A 35 7.14 19.31 2.33
C GLY A 35 5.64 19.54 2.51
N TYR A 36 4.82 18.50 2.58
CA TYR A 36 3.38 18.60 2.84
C TYR A 36 3.06 18.07 4.24
N PRO A 37 2.44 18.88 5.13
CA PRO A 37 2.05 18.40 6.43
C PRO A 37 0.83 17.46 6.33
N PHE A 38 0.43 16.89 7.46
CA PHE A 38 -0.78 16.06 7.50
C PHE A 38 -2.06 16.90 7.38
N ASN A 39 -3.17 16.21 7.10
CA ASN A 39 -4.47 16.81 6.79
C ASN A 39 -4.91 17.99 7.68
N PRO A 40 -4.71 18.00 9.01
CA PRO A 40 -5.10 19.14 9.85
C PRO A 40 -4.35 20.44 9.57
N CYS A 41 -3.17 20.36 8.94
CA CYS A 41 -2.28 21.48 8.68
C CYS A 41 -2.12 21.78 7.18
N LEU A 42 -2.83 21.05 6.31
CA LEU A 42 -2.89 21.32 4.89
C LEU A 42 -3.89 22.44 4.60
N SER A 43 -3.46 23.43 3.81
CA SER A 43 -4.34 24.42 3.20
C SER A 43 -5.04 23.85 1.96
N GLU A 44 -6.16 24.42 1.54
CA GLU A 44 -6.88 23.99 0.33
C GLU A 44 -6.01 24.05 -0.94
N VAL A 45 -5.07 24.99 -1.02
CA VAL A 45 -4.13 25.12 -2.14
C VAL A 45 -3.15 23.95 -2.16
N GLN A 46 -2.80 23.38 -1.01
CA GLN A 46 -1.90 22.22 -0.91
C GLN A 46 -2.59 20.88 -1.21
N TYR A 47 -3.92 20.84 -1.26
CA TYR A 47 -4.68 19.66 -1.68
C TYR A 47 -4.93 19.59 -3.20
N LYS A 48 -4.78 20.73 -3.91
CA LYS A 48 -5.00 20.86 -5.36
C LYS A 48 -3.70 20.64 -6.12
#